data_AF-A0A062Y235-F1
#
_entry.id   AF-A0A062Y235-F1
#
_cell.length_a   1.000
_cell.length_b   1.000
_cell.length_c   1.000
_cell.angle_alpha   90.00
_cell.angle_beta   90.00
_cell.angle_gamma   90.00
#
_symmetry.space_group_name_H-M   'P 1'
#
loop_
_entity.id
_entity.type
_entity.pdbx_description
1 polymer ?
#
loop_
_entity_poly.entity_id
_entity_poly.type
_entity_poly.pdbx_seq_one_letter_code
_entity_poly.pdbx_strand_id
1 'polypeptide(L)'
;MKGEIQGLIAKCKVAAKQPAAYGFLPDIIGELEDIKSELEKDQPNPERLLLWARGLGRLVTDSYAFSESPLGTELLELADDVVRKYAWRFPRFR
;
A
#
# COMPACT_ATOMS: atom_id res chain seq x y z
N MET A 1 -1.02 9.78 -7.20
CA MET A 1 -0.94 8.31 -7.07
C MET A 1 0.39 7.70 -7.52
N LYS A 2 0.78 7.69 -8.81
CA LYS A 2 2.04 6.99 -9.23
C LYS A 2 3.30 7.57 -8.57
N GLY A 3 3.43 8.89 -8.52
CA GLY A 3 4.54 9.57 -7.83
C GLY A 3 4.53 9.36 -6.32
N GLU A 4 3.35 9.31 -5.70
CA GLU A 4 3.18 9.02 -4.27
C GLU A 4 3.64 7.61 -3.93
N ILE A 5 3.23 6.60 -4.71
CA ILE A 5 3.66 5.19 -4.50
C ILE A 5 5.18 5.07 -4.59
N GLN A 6 5.81 5.73 -5.57
CA GLN A 6 7.27 5.70 -5.69
C GLN A 6 7.96 6.39 -4.50
N GLY A 7 7.41 7.49 -4.00
CA GLY A 7 7.89 8.15 -2.78
C GLY A 7 7.76 7.25 -1.55
N LEU A 8 6.64 6.57 -1.40
CA LEU A 8 6.37 5.62 -0.31
C LEU A 8 7.31 4.41 -0.36
N ILE A 9 7.56 3.83 -1.55
CA ILE A 9 8.56 2.75 -1.72
C ILE A 9 9.93 3.22 -1.25
N ALA A 10 10.35 4.44 -1.60
CA ALA A 10 11.64 4.99 -1.16
C ALA A 10 11.68 5.16 0.37
N LYS A 11 10.61 5.70 0.97
CA LYS A 11 10.49 5.83 2.44
C LYS A 11 10.56 4.46 3.14
N CYS A 12 9.83 3.46 2.65
CA CYS A 12 9.87 2.09 3.18
C CYS A 12 11.26 1.47 3.06
N LYS A 13 11.95 1.65 1.92
CA LYS A 13 13.33 1.17 1.72
C LYS A 13 14.33 1.83 2.66
N VAL A 14 14.13 3.10 3.02
CA VAL A 14 14.95 3.79 4.03
C VAL A 14 14.64 3.27 5.43
N ALA A 15 13.35 3.12 5.78
CA ALA A 15 12.92 2.58 7.07
C ALA A 15 13.42 1.15 7.28
N ALA A 16 13.44 0.32 6.24
CA ALA A 16 13.89 -1.08 6.28
C ALA A 16 15.39 -1.22 6.60
N LYS A 17 16.19 -0.16 6.45
CA LYS A 17 17.62 -0.15 6.78
C LYS A 17 17.89 0.21 8.25
N GLN A 18 16.87 0.59 9.01
CA GLN A 18 17.03 0.97 10.40
C GLN A 18 17.14 -0.25 11.31
N PRO A 19 17.92 -0.20 12.41
CA PRO A 19 18.09 -1.34 13.33
C PRO A 19 16.79 -1.82 14.00
N ALA A 20 15.78 -0.95 14.09
CA ALA A 20 14.45 -1.23 14.62
C ALA A 20 13.38 -1.24 13.52
N ALA A 21 13.76 -1.60 12.29
CA ALA A 21 12.85 -1.67 11.17
C ALA A 21 11.65 -2.57 11.46
N TYR A 22 10.48 -2.14 10.99
CA TYR A 22 9.28 -2.95 11.06
C TYR A 22 9.40 -4.18 10.15
N GLY A 23 9.12 -5.36 10.71
CA GLY A 23 9.41 -6.66 10.07
C GLY A 23 8.69 -6.89 8.74
N PHE A 24 7.51 -6.29 8.54
CA PHE A 24 6.72 -6.41 7.31
C PHE A 24 7.05 -5.36 6.25
N LEU A 25 8.07 -4.51 6.45
CA LEU A 25 8.48 -3.53 5.44
C LEU A 25 8.83 -4.17 4.08
N PRO A 26 9.50 -5.34 3.99
CA PRO A 26 9.73 -6.01 2.71
C PRO A 26 8.42 -6.37 2.00
N ASP A 27 7.44 -6.92 2.72
CA ASP A 27 6.14 -7.29 2.16
C ASP A 27 5.35 -6.05 1.72
N ILE A 28 5.35 -4.99 2.54
CA ILE A 28 4.75 -3.69 2.20
C ILE A 28 5.37 -3.12 0.91
N ILE A 29 6.70 -3.21 0.76
CA ILE A 29 7.38 -2.78 -0.48
C ILE A 29 6.90 -3.61 -1.67
N GLY A 30 6.76 -4.93 -1.51
CA GLY A 30 6.24 -5.82 -2.55
C GLY A 30 4.83 -5.42 -3.01
N GLU A 31 3.92 -5.22 -2.06
CA GLU A 31 2.54 -4.78 -2.34
C GLU A 31 2.50 -3.43 -3.08
N LEU A 32 3.36 -2.48 -2.68
CA LEU A 32 3.47 -1.18 -3.36
C LEU A 32 4.02 -1.29 -4.79
N GLU A 33 5.01 -2.17 -5.01
CA GLU A 33 5.58 -2.42 -6.33
C GLU A 33 4.56 -3.11 -7.26
N ASP A 34 3.76 -4.04 -6.73
CA ASP A 34 2.67 -4.70 -7.46
C ASP A 34 1.54 -3.72 -7.83
N ILE A 35 1.10 -2.89 -6.87
CA ILE A 35 0.11 -1.83 -7.13
C ILE A 35 0.63 -0.86 -8.21
N LYS A 36 1.89 -0.44 -8.10
CA LYS A 36 2.51 0.44 -9.10
C LYS A 36 2.51 -0.21 -10.49
N SER A 37 2.98 -1.45 -10.58
CA SER A 37 3.08 -2.21 -11.84
C SER A 37 1.72 -2.38 -12.50
N GLU A 38 0.66 -2.69 -11.74
CA GLU A 38 -0.68 -2.83 -12.28
C GLU A 38 -1.25 -1.48 -12.76
N LEU A 39 -1.01 -0.39 -12.03
CA LEU A 39 -1.40 0.96 -12.45
C LEU A 39 -0.64 1.46 -13.69
N GLU A 40 0.48 0.83 -14.06
CA GLU A 40 1.24 1.13 -15.28
C GLU A 40 0.69 0.45 -16.53
N LYS A 41 -0.20 -0.55 -16.38
CA LYS A 41 -0.85 -1.21 -17.53
C LYS A 41 -1.86 -0.29 -18.19
N ASP A 42 -2.05 -0.47 -19.51
CA ASP A 42 -3.06 0.25 -20.30
C ASP A 42 -4.49 0.01 -19.77
N GLN A 43 -4.74 -1.21 -19.27
CA GLN A 43 -5.99 -1.61 -18.63
C GLN A 43 -5.70 -2.26 -17.27
N PRO A 44 -5.60 -1.46 -16.18
CA PRO A 44 -5.35 -1.99 -14.84
C PRO A 44 -6.51 -2.85 -14.38
N ASN A 45 -6.21 -4.02 -13.79
CA ASN A 45 -7.19 -4.90 -13.19
C ASN A 45 -7.60 -4.38 -11.80
N PRO A 46 -8.85 -3.88 -11.62
CA PRO A 46 -9.28 -3.33 -10.34
C PRO A 46 -9.33 -4.37 -9.21
N GLU A 47 -9.63 -5.64 -9.50
CA GLU A 47 -9.71 -6.68 -8.47
C GLU A 47 -8.34 -6.93 -7.83
N ARG A 48 -7.28 -6.90 -8.65
CA ARG A 48 -5.91 -7.02 -8.15
C ARG A 48 -5.51 -5.81 -7.31
N LEU A 49 -5.82 -4.60 -7.79
CA LEU A 49 -5.57 -3.37 -7.04
C LEU A 49 -6.26 -3.38 -5.67
N LEU A 50 -7.51 -3.85 -5.61
CA LEU A 50 -8.25 -3.98 -4.36
C LEU A 50 -7.67 -5.07 -3.44
N LEU A 51 -7.21 -6.19 -4.01
CA LEU A 51 -6.55 -7.26 -3.26
C LEU A 51 -5.29 -6.74 -2.57
N TRP A 52 -4.39 -6.10 -3.31
CA TRP A 52 -3.14 -5.58 -2.77
C TRP A 52 -3.36 -4.39 -1.82
N ALA A 53 -4.31 -3.50 -2.10
CA ALA A 53 -4.65 -2.43 -1.16
C ALA A 53 -5.13 -2.96 0.19
N ARG A 54 -5.88 -4.07 0.20
CA ARG A 54 -6.29 -4.75 1.44
C ARG A 54 -5.12 -5.46 2.13
N GLY A 55 -4.26 -6.12 1.35
CA GLY A 55 -3.03 -6.72 1.84
C GLY A 55 -2.14 -5.69 2.54
N LEU A 56 -1.90 -4.57 1.87
CA LEU A 56 -1.19 -3.40 2.40
C LEU A 56 -1.82 -2.90 3.70
N GLY A 57 -3.13 -2.65 3.71
CA GLY A 57 -3.84 -2.21 4.92
C GLY A 57 -3.63 -3.16 6.09
N ARG A 58 -3.78 -4.47 5.86
CA ARG A 58 -3.55 -5.51 6.87
C ARG A 58 -2.12 -5.46 7.41
N LEU A 59 -1.11 -5.46 6.53
CA LEU A 59 0.30 -5.45 6.92
C LEU A 59 0.67 -4.21 7.74
N VAL A 60 0.09 -3.06 7.41
CA VAL A 60 0.33 -1.81 8.15
C VAL A 60 -0.34 -1.83 9.52
N THR A 61 -1.55 -2.38 9.63
CA THR A 61 -2.30 -2.48 10.90
C THR A 61 -1.85 -3.62 11.81
N ASP A 62 -0.96 -4.51 11.36
CA ASP A 62 -0.49 -5.65 12.17
C ASP A 62 0.30 -5.18 13.41
N SER A 63 0.96 -4.02 13.32
CA SER A 63 1.54 -3.31 14.47
C SER A 63 0.88 -1.97 14.67
N TYR A 64 0.20 -1.81 15.81
CA TYR A 64 -0.41 -0.53 16.21
C TYR A 64 0.61 0.61 16.26
N ALA A 65 1.82 0.34 16.77
CA ALA A 65 2.87 1.35 16.84
C ALA A 65 3.34 1.79 15.44
N PHE A 66 3.33 0.88 14.46
CA PHE A 66 3.68 1.20 13.09
C PHE A 66 2.53 1.93 12.38
N SER A 67 1.28 1.49 12.55
CA SER A 67 0.11 2.12 11.91
C SER A 67 -0.06 3.59 12.33
N GLU A 68 0.21 3.91 13.60
CA GLU A 68 0.17 5.28 14.13
C GLU A 68 1.42 6.11 13.77
N SER A 69 2.44 5.51 13.15
CA SER A 69 3.61 6.25 12.69
C SER A 69 3.27 7.09 11.45
N PRO A 70 4.04 8.16 11.15
CA PRO A 70 3.84 8.94 9.93
C PRO A 70 3.86 8.08 8.65
N LEU A 71 4.77 7.10 8.58
CA LEU A 71 4.84 6.20 7.43
C LEU A 71 3.64 5.26 7.36
N GLY A 72 3.20 4.70 8.50
CA GLY A 72 2.01 3.85 8.55
C GLY A 72 0.74 4.59 8.11
N THR A 73 0.57 5.83 8.58
CA THR A 73 -0.57 6.67 8.20
C THR A 73 -0.60 6.93 6.70
N GLU A 74 0.53 7.34 6.09
CA GLU A 74 0.60 7.58 4.65
C GLU A 74 0.30 6.30 3.83
N LEU A 75 0.73 5.12 4.30
CA LEU A 75 0.45 3.84 3.65
C LEU A 75 -1.04 3.46 3.73
N LEU A 76 -1.70 3.73 4.86
CA LEU A 76 -3.14 3.52 5.03
C LEU A 76 -3.96 4.47 4.17
N GLU A 77 -3.56 5.74 4.08
CA GLU A 77 -4.19 6.72 3.18
C GLU A 77 -4.11 6.27 1.72
N LEU A 78 -2.93 5.79 1.28
CA LEU A 78 -2.79 5.23 -0.06
C LEU A 78 -3.72 4.01 -0.27
N ALA A 79 -3.78 3.10 0.69
CA ALA A 79 -4.65 1.92 0.61
C ALA A 79 -6.12 2.33 0.48
N ASP A 80 -6.58 3.30 1.29
CA ASP A 80 -7.94 3.82 1.22
C ASP A 80 -8.22 4.53 -0.11
N ASP A 81 -7.27 5.31 -0.64
CA ASP A 81 -7.41 5.96 -1.95
C ASP A 81 -7.56 4.96 -3.10
N VAL A 82 -6.80 3.86 -3.07
CA VAL A 82 -6.95 2.77 -4.04
C VAL A 82 -8.34 2.14 -3.89
N VAL A 83 -8.78 1.83 -2.67
CA VAL A 83 -10.10 1.26 -2.42
C VAL A 83 -11.21 2.19 -2.93
N ARG A 84 -11.20 3.47 -2.55
CA ARG A 84 -12.20 4.46 -3.00
C ARG A 84 -12.26 4.57 -4.52
N LYS A 85 -11.10 4.59 -5.17
CA LYS A 85 -11.02 4.75 -6.63
C LYS A 85 -11.49 3.53 -7.42
N TYR A 86 -11.35 2.33 -6.88
CA TYR A 86 -11.60 1.09 -7.64
C TYR A 86 -12.78 0.24 -7.10
N ALA A 87 -13.24 0.46 -5.87
CA ALA A 87 -14.34 -0.30 -5.25
C ALA A 87 -15.73 0.09 -5.79
N TRP A 88 -15.92 1.32 -6.29
CA TRP A 88 -17.23 1.74 -6.85
C TRP A 88 -17.70 0.88 -8.02
N ARG A 89 -16.76 0.22 -8.71
CA ARG A 89 -17.01 -0.71 -9.82
C ARG A 89 -17.47 -2.09 -9.36
N PHE A 90 -17.42 -2.36 -8.05
CA PHE A 90 -17.72 -3.64 -7.44
C PHE A 90 -18.44 -3.45 -6.08
N PRO A 91 -19.77 -3.26 -6.08
CA PRO A 91 -20.55 -2.97 -4.87
C PRO A 91 -20.56 -4.10 -3.81
N ARG A 92 -19.99 -5.27 -4.10
CA ARG A 92 -19.78 -6.36 -3.12
C ARG A 92 -18.68 -6.06 -2.10
N PHE A 93 -17.93 -4.96 -2.28
CA PHE A 93 -16.79 -4.59 -1.45
C PHE A 93 -17.03 -3.33 -0.61
N ARG A 94 -18.30 -2.91 -0.47
CA ARG A 94 -18.72 -1.76 0.35
C ARG A 94 -19.06 -2.18 1.78
#